data_AF-A0A4Y4DPY1-F1
#
_entry.id   AF-A0A4Y4DPY1-F1
#
_cell.length_a   1.000
_cell.length_b   1.000
_cell.length_c   1.000
_cell.angle_alpha   90.00
_cell.angle_beta   90.00
_cell.angle_gamma   90.00
#
_symmetry.space_group_name_H-M   'P 1'
#
loop_
_entity.id
_entity.type
_entity.pdbx_description
1 polymer ?
#
loop_
_entity_poly.entity_id
_entity_poly.type
_entity_poly.pdbx_seq_one_letter_code
_entity_poly.pdbx_strand_id
1 'polypeptide(L)'
;MDVNETGEIALLPENYSDKVFAILLGLADGATHARDDIDPGATEILPLYLADGLLEALEWANDGVASDEAACMWLAALRSYRKLTGAFPDGAPEPLNRWIDEELAHVEIFEEIHPGDENNLNGLNSNEMGQAGRPTGAGADSTGVLPRAAIAALLGRVPVSTTESLARSAAFLTHDAQAAAVCIAAAKIVRSAMEEGEEAAASWPALLEPLEGEAAAALQDIVARISASIGQSPADAYKSYFEAAEEQPESDVEAVEVHSADEEILRDPEADAYAVALLAALHGSDAIGERPATALDDVISELHDRWMALLV
;
A
#
# COMPACT_ATOMS: atom_id res chain seq x y z
N MET A 1 -17.19 21.25 -0.84
CA MET A 1 -17.12 20.59 0.48
C MET A 1 -18.37 19.76 0.49
N ASP A 2 -18.31 18.59 -0.13
CA ASP A 2 -19.52 17.91 -0.55
C ASP A 2 -19.80 16.80 0.45
N VAL A 3 -20.38 17.25 1.56
CA VAL A 3 -21.18 16.42 2.45
C VAL A 3 -22.51 16.25 1.72
N ASN A 4 -22.92 15.01 1.45
CA ASN A 4 -24.25 14.79 0.92
C ASN A 4 -25.27 15.39 1.91
N GLU A 5 -26.22 16.20 1.42
CA GLU A 5 -27.03 17.16 2.20
C GLU A 5 -27.88 16.53 3.34
N THR A 6 -27.88 15.21 3.48
CA THR A 6 -28.72 14.46 4.42
C THR A 6 -28.00 14.02 5.71
N GLY A 7 -26.67 14.15 5.80
CA GLY A 7 -25.91 13.55 6.90
C GLY A 7 -26.00 12.02 6.91
N GLU A 8 -26.38 11.42 5.77
CA GLU A 8 -26.39 9.99 5.56
C GLU A 8 -24.96 9.49 5.35
N ILE A 9 -24.62 8.44 6.07
CA ILE A 9 -23.39 7.68 5.88
C ILE A 9 -23.36 7.24 4.40
N ALA A 10 -22.31 7.59 3.67
CA ALA A 10 -22.13 7.16 2.29
C ALA A 10 -22.27 5.63 2.21
N LEU A 11 -23.18 5.16 1.36
CA LEU A 11 -23.34 3.73 1.11
C LEU A 11 -22.06 3.21 0.46
N LEU A 12 -21.54 2.11 0.99
CA LEU A 12 -20.40 1.42 0.39
C LEU A 12 -20.85 0.78 -0.94
N PRO A 13 -19.98 0.72 -1.95
CA PRO A 13 -20.29 0.00 -3.18
C PRO A 13 -20.60 -1.48 -2.89
N GLU A 14 -21.46 -2.10 -3.70
CA GLU A 14 -21.90 -3.50 -3.47
C GLU A 14 -20.73 -4.49 -3.44
N ASN A 15 -19.66 -4.22 -4.17
CA ASN A 15 -18.43 -5.00 -4.22
C ASN A 15 -17.33 -4.51 -3.27
N TYR A 16 -17.65 -3.67 -2.29
CA TYR A 16 -16.65 -3.12 -1.36
C TYR A 16 -15.84 -4.21 -0.64
N SER A 17 -16.50 -5.26 -0.15
CA SER A 17 -15.82 -6.37 0.53
C SER A 17 -14.81 -7.06 -0.38
N ASP A 18 -15.19 -7.31 -1.64
CA ASP A 18 -14.33 -7.89 -2.66
C ASP A 18 -13.14 -6.97 -2.97
N LYS A 19 -13.37 -5.66 -3.13
CA LYS A 19 -12.29 -4.69 -3.36
C LYS A 19 -11.31 -4.60 -2.19
N VAL A 20 -11.78 -4.62 -0.93
CA VAL A 20 -10.88 -4.62 0.24
C VAL A 20 -9.99 -5.87 0.22
N PHE A 21 -10.57 -7.04 -0.01
CA PHE A 21 -9.81 -8.29 -0.11
C PHE A 21 -8.80 -8.25 -1.26
N ALA A 22 -9.25 -7.82 -2.44
CA ALA A 22 -8.44 -7.75 -3.64
C ALA A 22 -7.28 -6.76 -3.50
N ILE A 23 -7.48 -5.61 -2.84
CA ILE A 23 -6.39 -4.64 -2.59
C ILE A 23 -5.32 -5.24 -1.67
N LEU A 24 -5.72 -5.92 -0.59
CA LEU A 24 -4.76 -6.56 0.32
C LEU A 24 -3.96 -7.66 -0.38
N LEU A 25 -4.63 -8.47 -1.19
CA LEU A 25 -3.98 -9.48 -2.03
C LEU A 25 -3.07 -8.84 -3.09
N GLY A 26 -3.53 -7.77 -3.73
CA GLY A 26 -2.79 -7.07 -4.77
C GLY A 26 -1.49 -6.45 -4.27
N LEU A 27 -1.48 -5.95 -3.03
CA LEU A 27 -0.25 -5.49 -2.38
C LEU A 27 0.79 -6.61 -2.26
N ALA A 28 0.37 -7.80 -1.80
CA ALA A 28 1.27 -8.94 -1.69
C ALA A 28 1.70 -9.46 -3.06
N ASP A 29 0.77 -9.56 -4.01
CA ASP A 29 1.02 -10.04 -5.36
C ASP A 29 2.00 -9.16 -6.14
N GLY A 30 1.77 -7.85 -6.18
CA GLY A 30 2.66 -6.93 -6.89
C GLY A 30 4.08 -6.92 -6.31
N ALA A 31 4.20 -6.95 -4.98
CA ALA A 31 5.51 -7.03 -4.33
C ALA A 31 6.25 -8.34 -4.63
N THR A 32 5.50 -9.45 -4.65
CA THR A 32 6.03 -10.81 -4.90
C THR A 32 6.44 -10.98 -6.35
N HIS A 33 5.63 -10.47 -7.29
CA HIS A 33 5.93 -10.48 -8.73
C HIS A 33 7.20 -9.67 -9.05
N ALA A 34 7.40 -8.51 -8.40
CA ALA A 34 8.61 -7.71 -8.55
C ALA A 34 9.89 -8.44 -8.08
N ARG A 35 9.74 -9.53 -7.31
CA ARG A 35 10.81 -10.36 -6.78
C ARG A 35 10.77 -11.78 -7.37
N ASP A 36 10.17 -11.97 -8.54
CA ASP A 36 10.09 -13.26 -9.25
C ASP A 36 9.49 -14.40 -8.41
N ASP A 37 8.38 -14.11 -7.71
CA ASP A 37 7.60 -15.06 -6.91
C ASP A 37 8.33 -15.71 -5.72
N ILE A 38 9.27 -14.99 -5.12
CA ILE A 38 10.00 -15.42 -3.92
C ILE A 38 9.21 -15.07 -2.63
N ASP A 39 9.72 -15.53 -1.48
CA ASP A 39 9.30 -15.20 -0.12
C ASP A 39 8.75 -13.77 0.10
N PRO A 40 7.87 -13.61 1.10
CA PRO A 40 7.35 -12.30 1.44
C PRO A 40 8.45 -11.34 1.90
N GLY A 41 8.26 -10.06 1.63
CA GLY A 41 9.17 -8.97 1.96
C GLY A 41 8.59 -7.95 2.94
N ALA A 42 9.46 -7.03 3.37
CA ALA A 42 9.05 -5.91 4.22
C ALA A 42 8.01 -4.99 3.54
N THR A 43 8.02 -4.95 2.19
CA THR A 43 7.13 -4.12 1.35
C THR A 43 5.65 -4.39 1.62
N GLU A 44 5.25 -5.65 1.72
CA GLU A 44 3.87 -6.06 1.99
C GLU A 44 3.59 -6.33 3.48
N ILE A 45 4.60 -6.72 4.27
CA ILE A 45 4.44 -6.93 5.71
C ILE A 45 4.05 -5.63 6.43
N LEU A 46 4.73 -4.52 6.16
CA LEU A 46 4.45 -3.25 6.85
C LEU A 46 3.00 -2.75 6.60
N PRO A 47 2.50 -2.67 5.36
CA PRO A 47 1.09 -2.35 5.09
C PRO A 47 0.09 -3.27 5.80
N LEU A 48 0.34 -4.59 5.87
CA LEU A 48 -0.55 -5.50 6.60
C LEU A 48 -0.60 -5.19 8.10
N TYR A 49 0.53 -4.86 8.71
CA TYR A 49 0.56 -4.35 10.08
C TYR A 49 -0.18 -3.01 10.21
N LEU A 50 0.00 -2.07 9.27
CA LEU A 50 -0.74 -0.80 9.31
C LEU A 50 -2.26 -1.01 9.20
N ALA A 51 -2.69 -1.99 8.41
CA ALA A 51 -4.09 -2.39 8.33
C ALA A 51 -4.58 -2.97 9.67
N ASP A 52 -3.81 -3.84 10.34
CA ASP A 52 -4.14 -4.29 11.70
C ASP A 52 -4.16 -3.14 12.73
N GLY A 53 -3.29 -2.13 12.58
CA GLY A 53 -3.33 -0.92 13.41
C GLY A 53 -4.62 -0.12 13.23
N LEU A 54 -5.11 0.03 12.00
CA LEU A 54 -6.41 0.64 11.74
C LEU A 54 -7.57 -0.24 12.23
N LEU A 55 -7.45 -1.56 12.09
CA LEU A 55 -8.40 -2.53 12.64
C LEU A 55 -8.51 -2.39 14.16
N GLU A 56 -7.39 -2.24 14.87
CA GLU A 56 -7.37 -2.00 16.32
C GLU A 56 -8.12 -0.72 16.71
N ALA A 57 -7.94 0.36 15.95
CA ALA A 57 -8.68 1.59 16.17
C ALA A 57 -10.20 1.39 15.94
N LEU A 58 -10.57 0.64 14.90
CA LEU A 58 -11.96 0.27 14.63
C LEU A 58 -12.56 -0.60 15.74
N GLU A 59 -11.81 -1.55 16.29
CA GLU A 59 -12.24 -2.39 17.41
C GLU A 59 -12.55 -1.53 18.64
N TRP A 60 -11.68 -0.57 18.98
CA TRP A 60 -11.93 0.35 20.09
C TRP A 60 -13.14 1.24 19.83
N ALA A 61 -13.27 1.78 18.62
CA ALA A 61 -14.41 2.61 18.23
C ALA A 61 -15.73 1.82 18.33
N ASN A 62 -15.73 0.55 17.92
CA ASN A 62 -16.87 -0.36 18.04
C ASN A 62 -17.25 -0.64 19.51
N ASP A 63 -16.26 -0.71 20.40
CA ASP A 63 -16.47 -0.82 21.84
C ASP A 63 -16.86 0.51 22.53
N GLY A 64 -17.02 1.60 21.75
CA GLY A 64 -17.35 2.93 22.24
C GLY A 64 -16.19 3.64 22.95
N VAL A 65 -14.96 3.17 22.73
CA VAL A 65 -13.72 3.74 23.26
C VAL A 65 -13.07 4.61 22.19
N ALA A 66 -12.69 5.84 22.55
CA ALA A 66 -11.96 6.69 21.62
C ALA A 66 -10.57 6.12 21.34
N SER A 67 -10.21 6.02 20.07
CA SER A 67 -8.89 5.63 19.58
C SER A 67 -8.16 6.81 18.95
N ASP A 68 -6.84 6.70 18.84
CA ASP A 68 -6.01 7.55 18.00
C ASP A 68 -5.47 6.66 16.88
N GLU A 69 -6.03 6.78 15.68
CA GLU A 69 -5.69 5.92 14.54
C GLU A 69 -4.21 6.05 14.15
N ALA A 70 -3.62 7.24 14.31
CA ALA A 70 -2.19 7.45 14.03
C ALA A 70 -1.32 6.71 15.05
N ALA A 71 -1.69 6.75 16.33
CA ALA A 71 -1.01 5.99 17.36
C ALA A 71 -1.16 4.48 17.16
N CYS A 72 -2.35 3.98 16.81
CA CYS A 72 -2.55 2.55 16.53
C CYS A 72 -1.72 2.08 15.33
N MET A 73 -1.67 2.87 14.23
CA MET A 73 -0.79 2.60 13.10
C MET A 73 0.69 2.61 13.48
N TRP A 74 1.14 3.55 14.31
CA TRP A 74 2.53 3.60 14.77
C TRP A 74 2.90 2.38 15.62
N LEU A 75 2.06 2.00 16.58
CA LEU A 75 2.27 0.80 17.39
C LEU A 75 2.30 -0.46 16.52
N ALA A 76 1.43 -0.56 15.50
CA ALA A 76 1.49 -1.66 14.55
C ALA A 76 2.76 -1.66 13.69
N ALA A 77 3.22 -0.48 13.25
CA ALA A 77 4.49 -0.35 12.55
C ALA A 77 5.68 -0.77 13.42
N LEU A 78 5.65 -0.53 14.74
CA LEU A 78 6.67 -1.03 15.67
C LEU A 78 6.63 -2.56 15.81
N ARG A 79 5.44 -3.19 15.76
CA ARG A 79 5.34 -4.66 15.68
C ARG A 79 5.96 -5.20 14.38
N SER A 80 5.68 -4.55 13.25
CA SER A 80 6.35 -4.83 11.97
C SER A 80 7.86 -4.66 12.07
N TYR A 81 8.35 -3.57 12.67
CA TYR A 81 9.78 -3.34 12.86
C TYR A 81 10.43 -4.48 13.66
N ARG A 82 9.80 -4.92 14.76
CA ARG A 82 10.28 -6.06 15.55
C ARG A 82 10.28 -7.35 14.74
N LYS A 83 9.26 -7.58 13.90
CA LYS A 83 9.21 -8.76 13.02
C LYS A 83 10.39 -8.78 12.04
N LEU A 84 10.75 -7.62 11.50
CA LEU A 84 11.84 -7.48 10.52
C LEU A 84 13.24 -7.46 11.14
N THR A 85 13.40 -6.91 12.34
CA THR A 85 14.73 -6.68 12.95
C THR A 85 15.02 -7.55 14.17
N GLY A 86 14.00 -8.22 14.72
CA GLY A 86 14.09 -9.07 15.91
C GLY A 86 13.93 -8.34 17.24
N ALA A 87 13.88 -7.01 17.28
CA ALA A 87 13.71 -6.22 18.49
C ALA A 87 12.95 -4.91 18.24
N PHE A 88 12.41 -4.29 19.28
CA PHE A 88 11.89 -2.93 19.17
C PHE A 88 13.03 -1.89 19.14
N PRO A 89 12.81 -0.71 18.54
CA PRO A 89 13.79 0.38 18.60
C PRO A 89 14.09 0.79 20.05
N ASP A 90 15.32 1.22 20.31
CA ASP A 90 15.75 1.62 21.66
C ASP A 90 14.88 2.76 22.22
N GLY A 91 14.20 2.49 23.33
CA GLY A 91 13.37 3.48 24.04
C GLY A 91 11.99 3.74 23.42
N ALA A 92 11.65 3.09 22.29
CA ALA A 92 10.30 3.07 21.77
C ALA A 92 9.36 2.27 22.70
N PRO A 93 8.04 2.52 22.64
CA PRO A 93 7.09 1.65 23.34
C PRO A 93 7.14 0.23 22.76
N GLU A 94 6.91 -0.77 23.62
CA GLU A 94 6.78 -2.16 23.24
C GLU A 94 5.28 -2.54 23.21
N PRO A 95 4.59 -2.40 22.06
CA PRO A 95 3.19 -2.77 21.94
C PRO A 95 2.96 -4.25 22.24
N LEU A 96 1.79 -4.55 22.81
CA LEU A 96 1.34 -5.93 23.01
C LEU A 96 1.17 -6.62 21.64
N ASN A 97 1.38 -7.94 21.64
CA ASN A 97 1.09 -8.76 20.48
C ASN A 97 -0.40 -8.72 20.14
N ARG A 98 -0.70 -8.81 18.85
CA ARG A 98 -2.03 -9.02 18.28
C ARG A 98 -2.06 -10.31 17.48
N TRP A 99 -3.26 -10.69 17.04
CA TRP A 99 -3.50 -11.90 16.25
C TRP A 99 -2.55 -12.00 15.04
N ILE A 100 -2.27 -10.87 14.36
CA ILE A 100 -1.40 -10.83 13.18
C ILE A 100 0.05 -11.24 13.50
N ASP A 101 0.55 -11.01 14.72
CA ASP A 101 1.88 -11.45 15.13
C ASP A 101 1.97 -12.98 15.24
N GLU A 102 0.87 -13.63 15.64
CA GLU A 102 0.77 -15.07 15.77
C GLU A 102 0.64 -15.71 14.38
N GLU A 103 -0.24 -15.19 13.52
CA GLU A 103 -0.42 -15.69 12.16
C GLU A 103 0.84 -15.51 11.30
N LEU A 104 1.50 -14.35 11.36
CA LEU A 104 2.77 -14.13 10.65
C LEU A 104 3.92 -15.02 11.17
N ALA A 105 3.81 -15.60 12.37
CA ALA A 105 4.79 -16.58 12.85
C ALA A 105 4.60 -17.97 12.22
N HIS A 106 3.46 -18.21 11.56
CA HIS A 106 3.14 -19.45 10.83
C HIS A 106 3.42 -19.37 9.34
N VAL A 107 3.65 -18.18 8.80
CA VAL A 107 4.04 -17.95 7.40
C VAL A 107 5.37 -18.66 7.12
N GLU A 108 5.37 -19.52 6.09
CA GLU A 108 6.56 -20.19 5.60
C GLU A 108 7.46 -19.18 4.88
N ILE A 109 8.73 -19.13 5.30
CA ILE A 109 9.79 -18.32 4.69
C ILE A 109 10.89 -19.31 4.29
N PHE A 110 11.14 -19.44 2.99
CA PHE A 110 12.06 -20.42 2.41
C PHE A 110 13.54 -20.01 2.56
N GLU A 111 13.85 -18.74 2.36
CA GLU A 111 15.18 -18.13 2.42
C GLU A 111 15.25 -17.04 3.49
N GLU A 112 14.57 -15.92 3.28
CA GLU A 112 14.54 -14.78 4.19
C GLU A 112 13.35 -13.85 3.93
N ILE A 113 13.06 -12.95 4.88
CA ILE A 113 12.17 -11.84 4.58
C ILE A 113 12.95 -10.84 3.74
N HIS A 114 12.53 -10.63 2.50
CA HIS A 114 13.20 -9.69 1.60
C HIS A 114 13.16 -8.26 2.15
N PRO A 115 14.27 -7.50 1.99
CA PRO A 115 14.26 -6.09 2.33
C PRO A 115 13.27 -5.34 1.44
N GLY A 116 12.66 -4.30 2.00
CA GLY A 116 11.93 -3.28 1.24
C GLY A 116 12.61 -1.93 1.41
N ASP A 117 11.89 -0.84 1.18
CA ASP A 117 12.42 0.52 1.33
C ASP A 117 13.08 0.77 2.70
N GLU A 118 14.39 1.05 2.67
CA GLU A 118 15.23 1.31 3.84
C GLU A 118 14.75 2.51 4.66
N ASN A 119 14.15 3.53 4.03
CA ASN A 119 13.64 4.70 4.74
C ASN A 119 12.54 4.33 5.75
N ASN A 120 11.84 3.20 5.53
CA ASN A 120 10.86 2.71 6.48
C ASN A 120 11.49 2.22 7.78
N LEU A 121 12.51 1.37 7.68
CA LEU A 121 13.21 0.89 8.87
C LEU A 121 13.97 2.02 9.55
N ASN A 122 14.62 2.90 8.78
CA ASN A 122 15.35 4.04 9.30
C ASN A 122 14.42 5.01 10.05
N GLY A 123 13.26 5.34 9.48
CA GLY A 123 12.29 6.22 10.10
C GLY A 123 11.58 5.61 11.32
N LEU A 124 11.35 4.29 11.34
CA LEU A 124 10.79 3.59 12.51
C LEU A 124 11.82 3.35 13.62
N ASN A 125 13.13 3.43 13.32
CA ASN A 125 14.19 3.29 14.32
C ASN A 125 14.33 4.56 15.18
N SER A 126 13.26 4.88 15.90
CA SER A 126 13.07 6.08 16.71
C SER A 126 12.21 5.73 17.91
N ASN A 127 12.48 6.37 19.07
CA ASN A 127 11.63 6.27 20.24
C ASN A 127 10.39 7.17 20.18
N GLU A 128 10.27 7.97 19.13
CA GLU A 128 9.22 8.96 18.94
C GLU A 128 8.38 8.63 17.71
N MET A 129 7.07 8.81 17.81
CA MET A 129 6.16 8.75 16.67
C MET A 129 6.45 9.90 15.72
N GLY A 130 6.71 9.57 14.45
CA GLY A 130 6.86 10.56 13.39
C GLY A 130 5.56 11.33 13.14
N GLN A 131 5.67 12.66 12.99
CA GLN A 131 4.54 13.58 12.83
C GLN A 131 4.89 14.70 11.86
N ALA A 132 3.89 15.42 11.34
CA ALA A 132 4.10 16.52 10.39
C ALA A 132 5.08 17.61 10.89
N GLY A 133 5.02 17.94 12.19
CA GLY A 133 5.93 18.92 12.79
C GLY A 133 7.28 18.37 13.24
N ARG A 134 7.45 17.04 13.23
CA ARG A 134 8.66 16.32 13.66
C ARG A 134 8.71 14.96 12.95
N PRO A 135 9.00 14.93 11.64
CA PRO A 135 9.15 13.68 10.89
C PRO A 135 10.38 12.92 11.39
N THR A 136 10.32 11.60 11.39
CA THR A 136 11.46 10.74 11.75
C THR A 136 12.36 10.44 10.57
N GLY A 137 11.86 10.47 9.33
CA GLY A 137 12.65 10.43 8.09
C GLY A 137 12.67 11.76 7.35
N ALA A 138 13.31 12.77 7.93
CA ALA A 138 13.46 14.07 7.27
C ALA A 138 14.26 13.95 5.96
N GLY A 139 13.70 14.42 4.85
CA GLY A 139 14.30 14.32 3.52
C GLY A 139 14.13 12.97 2.84
N ALA A 140 13.42 12.02 3.46
CA ALA A 140 13.12 10.74 2.83
C ALA A 140 11.95 10.89 1.83
N ASP A 141 12.23 10.57 0.58
CA ASP A 141 11.31 10.64 -0.56
C ASP A 141 11.53 9.40 -1.43
N SER A 142 10.99 8.26 -1.02
CA SER A 142 11.08 6.98 -1.72
C SER A 142 9.69 6.34 -1.87
N THR A 143 9.59 5.33 -2.72
CA THR A 143 8.34 4.65 -3.09
C THR A 143 7.67 3.87 -1.95
N GLY A 144 8.34 3.65 -0.81
CA GLY A 144 7.78 2.93 0.34
C GLY A 144 6.49 3.52 0.91
N VAL A 145 6.17 4.78 0.64
CA VAL A 145 4.87 5.36 1.01
C VAL A 145 3.69 4.88 0.16
N LEU A 146 3.91 4.26 -0.99
CA LEU A 146 2.83 3.86 -1.89
C LEU A 146 2.01 2.68 -1.36
N PRO A 147 2.59 1.55 -0.91
CA PRO A 147 1.81 0.41 -0.42
C PRO A 147 0.88 0.75 0.76
N ARG A 148 1.32 1.61 1.68
CA ARG A 148 0.48 2.07 2.82
C ARG A 148 -0.61 3.07 2.42
N ALA A 149 -0.47 3.75 1.30
CA ALA A 149 -1.50 4.64 0.78
C ALA A 149 -2.77 3.85 0.41
N ALA A 150 -2.60 2.64 -0.13
CA ALA A 150 -3.71 1.73 -0.42
C ALA A 150 -4.46 1.34 0.87
N ILE A 151 -3.74 1.08 1.97
CA ILE A 151 -4.35 0.79 3.28
C ILE A 151 -5.17 1.96 3.82
N ALA A 152 -4.67 3.19 3.71
CA ALA A 152 -5.40 4.38 4.15
C ALA A 152 -6.72 4.61 3.37
N ALA A 153 -6.83 4.05 2.16
CA ALA A 153 -8.03 4.12 1.34
C ALA A 153 -9.11 3.09 1.76
N LEU A 154 -8.75 2.04 2.51
CA LEU A 154 -9.66 0.95 2.89
C LEU A 154 -10.72 1.36 3.91
N LEU A 155 -10.61 2.53 4.54
CA LEU A 155 -11.60 2.96 5.52
C LEU A 155 -12.85 3.48 4.81
N GLY A 156 -13.90 2.67 4.82
CA GLY A 156 -15.20 3.02 4.29
C GLY A 156 -16.00 3.95 5.21
N ARG A 157 -17.07 4.56 4.69
CA ARG A 157 -18.05 5.36 5.46
C ARG A 157 -17.48 6.60 6.17
N VAL A 158 -16.28 7.04 5.81
CA VAL A 158 -15.65 8.27 6.32
C VAL A 158 -15.48 9.31 5.22
N PRO A 159 -15.45 10.62 5.54
CA PRO A 159 -15.13 11.66 4.57
C PRO A 159 -13.73 11.45 3.94
N VAL A 160 -13.53 11.97 2.72
CA VAL A 160 -12.21 11.93 2.04
C VAL A 160 -11.10 12.56 2.91
N SER A 161 -11.43 13.58 3.70
CA SER A 161 -10.48 14.20 4.64
C SER A 161 -9.93 13.23 5.70
N THR A 162 -10.66 12.17 6.04
CA THR A 162 -10.17 11.12 6.93
C THR A 162 -9.11 10.27 6.22
N THR A 163 -9.36 9.83 4.99
CA THR A 163 -8.36 9.16 4.14
C THR A 163 -7.09 10.01 4.00
N GLU A 164 -7.24 11.31 3.73
CA GLU A 164 -6.10 12.24 3.65
C GLU A 164 -5.33 12.31 4.99
N SER A 165 -6.03 12.29 6.11
CA SER A 165 -5.39 12.37 7.43
C SER A 165 -4.68 11.08 7.82
N LEU A 166 -5.24 9.92 7.48
CA LEU A 166 -4.62 8.61 7.68
C LEU A 166 -3.38 8.45 6.80
N ALA A 167 -3.50 8.71 5.50
CA ALA A 167 -2.38 8.63 4.54
C ALA A 167 -1.22 9.55 4.95
N ARG A 168 -1.54 10.78 5.34
CA ARG A 168 -0.55 11.74 5.88
C ARG A 168 0.16 11.18 7.12
N SER A 169 -0.60 10.67 8.08
CA SER A 169 -0.04 10.14 9.33
C SER A 169 0.84 8.91 9.07
N ALA A 170 0.39 7.99 8.22
CA ALA A 170 1.14 6.80 7.83
C ALA A 170 2.46 7.14 7.13
N ALA A 171 2.49 8.18 6.28
CA ALA A 171 3.72 8.64 5.65
C ALA A 171 4.70 9.23 6.67
N PHE A 172 4.22 10.10 7.58
CA PHE A 172 5.07 10.76 8.56
C PHE A 172 5.70 9.82 9.60
N LEU A 173 5.23 8.57 9.72
CA LEU A 173 5.89 7.57 10.56
C LEU A 173 7.33 7.29 10.13
N THR A 174 7.65 7.48 8.84
CA THR A 174 8.97 7.15 8.30
C THR A 174 9.54 8.13 7.28
N HIS A 175 8.71 9.02 6.75
CA HIS A 175 9.09 9.99 5.72
C HIS A 175 8.70 11.42 6.14
N ASP A 176 8.85 12.36 5.21
CA ASP A 176 8.54 13.77 5.41
C ASP A 176 7.32 14.29 4.63
N ALA A 177 7.21 15.61 4.51
CA ALA A 177 6.08 16.28 3.89
C ALA A 177 5.92 16.01 2.39
N GLN A 178 7.02 15.77 1.66
CA GLN A 178 6.96 15.50 0.23
C GLN A 178 6.33 14.14 -0.02
N ALA A 179 6.86 13.11 0.62
CA ALA A 179 6.31 11.75 0.53
C ALA A 179 4.90 11.67 1.14
N ALA A 180 4.58 12.47 2.16
CA ALA A 180 3.22 12.57 2.68
C ALA A 180 2.23 13.15 1.65
N ALA A 181 2.63 14.12 0.83
CA ALA A 181 1.79 14.62 -0.25
C ALA A 181 1.51 13.53 -1.30
N VAL A 182 2.54 12.74 -1.66
CA VAL A 182 2.41 11.59 -2.57
C VAL A 182 1.48 10.53 -1.98
N CYS A 183 1.68 10.14 -0.71
CA CYS A 183 0.84 9.17 -0.02
C CYS A 183 -0.64 9.60 0.00
N ILE A 184 -0.92 10.88 0.25
CA ILE A 184 -2.28 11.43 0.21
C ILE A 184 -2.90 11.30 -1.19
N ALA A 185 -2.16 11.67 -2.23
CA ALA A 185 -2.64 11.58 -3.61
C ALA A 185 -2.90 10.12 -4.00
N ALA A 186 -1.97 9.22 -3.70
CA ALA A 186 -2.08 7.79 -3.93
C ALA A 186 -3.31 7.18 -3.22
N ALA A 187 -3.53 7.53 -1.94
CA ALA A 187 -4.70 7.04 -1.19
C ALA A 187 -6.02 7.54 -1.79
N LYS A 188 -6.06 8.79 -2.29
CA LYS A 188 -7.24 9.34 -2.98
C LYS A 188 -7.50 8.66 -4.32
N ILE A 189 -6.44 8.32 -5.06
CA ILE A 189 -6.53 7.58 -6.32
C ILE A 189 -7.15 6.21 -6.06
N VAL A 190 -6.60 5.41 -5.14
CA VAL A 190 -7.15 4.09 -4.76
C VAL A 190 -8.59 4.22 -4.28
N ARG A 191 -8.89 5.19 -3.40
CA ARG A 191 -10.25 5.40 -2.92
C ARG A 191 -11.23 5.73 -4.04
N SER A 192 -10.87 6.64 -4.95
CA SER A 192 -11.71 6.98 -6.10
C SER A 192 -11.94 5.78 -7.01
N ALA A 193 -10.91 4.95 -7.25
CA ALA A 193 -11.05 3.69 -7.99
C ALA A 193 -12.01 2.71 -7.28
N MET A 194 -11.94 2.63 -5.94
CA MET A 194 -12.87 1.81 -5.17
C MET A 194 -14.32 2.29 -5.30
N GLU A 195 -14.55 3.60 -5.20
CA GLU A 195 -15.89 4.21 -5.16
C GLU A 195 -16.52 4.35 -6.56
N GLU A 196 -15.73 4.70 -7.58
CA GLU A 196 -16.22 5.11 -8.92
C GLU A 196 -15.72 4.18 -10.06
N GLY A 197 -14.82 3.22 -9.76
CA GLY A 197 -14.26 2.33 -10.77
C GLY A 197 -13.39 3.09 -11.79
N GLU A 198 -13.43 2.67 -13.06
CA GLU A 198 -12.63 3.28 -14.14
C GLU A 198 -12.99 4.75 -14.41
N GLU A 199 -14.21 5.19 -14.06
CA GLU A 199 -14.63 6.59 -14.26
C GLU A 199 -13.78 7.57 -13.43
N ALA A 200 -13.23 7.10 -12.31
CA ALA A 200 -12.35 7.88 -11.43
C ALA A 200 -11.11 8.42 -12.14
N ALA A 201 -10.63 7.70 -13.17
CA ALA A 201 -9.33 7.96 -13.79
C ALA A 201 -9.21 9.35 -14.42
N ALA A 202 -10.34 9.92 -14.86
CA ALA A 202 -10.38 11.28 -15.38
C ALA A 202 -9.95 12.35 -14.35
N SER A 203 -10.03 12.04 -13.05
CA SER A 203 -9.68 12.96 -11.96
C SER A 203 -8.21 12.86 -11.50
N TRP A 204 -7.54 11.74 -11.76
CA TRP A 204 -6.21 11.46 -11.22
C TRP A 204 -5.12 12.46 -11.65
N PRO A 205 -5.08 12.98 -12.89
CA PRO A 205 -4.05 13.94 -13.29
C PRO A 205 -3.98 15.19 -12.39
N ALA A 206 -5.13 15.67 -11.89
CA ALA A 206 -5.19 16.83 -11.01
C ALA A 206 -4.60 16.54 -9.60
N LEU A 207 -4.59 15.28 -9.17
CA LEU A 207 -3.98 14.87 -7.90
C LEU A 207 -2.44 14.77 -8.02
N LEU A 208 -1.94 14.54 -9.23
CA LEU A 208 -0.51 14.35 -9.52
C LEU A 208 0.22 15.66 -9.85
N GLU A 209 -0.47 16.65 -10.41
CA GLU A 209 0.10 17.94 -10.84
C GLU A 209 0.99 18.64 -9.78
N PRO A 210 0.61 18.71 -8.48
CA PRO A 210 1.43 19.43 -7.50
C PRO A 210 2.58 18.60 -6.92
N LEU A 211 2.74 17.34 -7.33
CA LEU A 211 3.71 16.42 -6.74
C LEU A 211 5.05 16.47 -7.47
N GLU A 212 6.12 16.31 -6.70
CA GLU A 212 7.50 16.30 -7.17
C GLU A 212 8.29 15.18 -6.46
N GLY A 213 9.49 14.84 -6.94
CA GLY A 213 10.35 13.87 -6.27
C GLY A 213 10.20 12.43 -6.80
N GLU A 214 10.94 11.53 -6.18
CA GLU A 214 11.09 10.14 -6.63
C GLU A 214 9.78 9.36 -6.47
N ALA A 215 9.17 9.43 -5.29
CA ALA A 215 7.90 8.77 -5.03
C ALA A 215 6.78 9.30 -5.95
N ALA A 216 6.80 10.59 -6.28
CA ALA A 216 5.85 11.19 -7.20
C ALA A 216 6.05 10.71 -8.64
N ALA A 217 7.30 10.58 -9.10
CA ALA A 217 7.62 10.07 -10.43
C ALA A 217 7.14 8.62 -10.60
N ALA A 218 7.35 7.78 -9.59
CA ALA A 218 6.84 6.41 -9.59
C ALA A 218 5.31 6.37 -9.63
N LEU A 219 4.63 7.15 -8.78
CA LEU A 219 3.17 7.23 -8.80
C LEU A 219 2.62 7.72 -10.15
N GLN A 220 3.27 8.71 -10.78
CA GLN A 220 2.90 9.20 -12.10
C GLN A 220 3.04 8.13 -13.18
N ASP A 221 4.11 7.35 -13.17
CA ASP A 221 4.32 6.24 -14.11
C ASP A 221 3.26 5.15 -13.93
N ILE A 222 3.01 4.71 -12.69
CA ILE A 222 1.97 3.73 -12.35
C ILE A 222 0.60 4.19 -12.86
N VAL A 223 0.23 5.44 -12.54
CA VAL A 223 -1.06 6.00 -12.95
C VAL A 223 -1.16 6.11 -14.47
N ALA A 224 -0.09 6.51 -15.16
CA ALA A 224 -0.08 6.58 -16.61
C ALA A 224 -0.31 5.21 -17.25
N ARG A 225 0.39 4.17 -16.77
CA ARG A 225 0.24 2.78 -17.26
C ARG A 225 -1.16 2.23 -17.02
N ILE A 226 -1.68 2.36 -15.80
CA ILE A 226 -3.03 1.87 -15.46
C ILE A 226 -4.11 2.66 -16.20
N SER A 227 -3.93 3.97 -16.38
CA SER A 227 -4.88 4.76 -17.18
C SER A 227 -4.90 4.33 -18.65
N ALA A 228 -3.76 3.90 -19.19
CA ALA A 228 -3.67 3.38 -20.56
C ALA A 228 -4.33 2.01 -20.73
N SER A 229 -4.54 1.24 -19.65
CA SER A 229 -5.22 -0.06 -19.67
C SER A 229 -6.73 0.01 -19.41
N ILE A 230 -7.30 1.20 -19.20
CA ILE A 230 -8.74 1.35 -18.98
C ILE A 230 -9.57 0.80 -20.14
N GLY A 231 -10.62 0.05 -19.81
CA GLY A 231 -11.49 -0.61 -20.77
C GLY A 231 -10.94 -1.92 -21.34
N GLN A 232 -9.75 -2.35 -20.90
CA GLN A 232 -9.26 -3.71 -21.13
C GLN A 232 -9.94 -4.69 -20.16
N SER A 233 -9.79 -5.99 -20.40
CA SER A 233 -10.19 -6.99 -19.39
C SER A 233 -9.24 -6.90 -18.17
N PRO A 234 -9.68 -7.28 -16.96
CA PRO A 234 -8.83 -7.24 -15.77
C PRO A 234 -7.49 -7.98 -15.95
N ALA A 235 -7.53 -9.16 -16.57
CA ALA A 235 -6.33 -9.94 -16.88
C ALA A 235 -5.40 -9.25 -17.89
N ASP A 236 -5.96 -8.63 -18.94
CA ASP A 236 -5.16 -7.89 -19.93
C ASP A 236 -4.56 -6.61 -19.32
N ALA A 237 -5.27 -5.93 -18.42
CA ALA A 237 -4.78 -4.75 -17.73
C ALA A 237 -3.63 -5.08 -16.78
N TYR A 238 -3.76 -6.16 -16.00
CA TYR A 238 -2.70 -6.71 -15.17
C TYR A 238 -1.45 -7.02 -16.00
N LYS A 239 -1.66 -7.81 -17.07
CA LYS A 239 -0.59 -8.20 -17.99
C LYS A 239 0.09 -6.98 -18.64
N SER A 240 -0.69 -6.00 -19.10
CA SER A 240 -0.17 -4.77 -19.71
C SER A 240 0.71 -3.97 -18.75
N TYR A 241 0.38 -3.93 -17.46
CA TYR A 241 1.21 -3.24 -16.46
C TYR A 241 2.60 -3.87 -16.35
N PHE A 242 2.67 -5.21 -16.34
CA PHE A 242 3.94 -5.92 -16.23
C PHE A 242 4.74 -5.94 -17.56
N GLU A 243 4.09 -6.20 -18.70
CA GLU A 243 4.74 -6.24 -20.02
C GLU A 243 5.25 -4.88 -20.49
N ALA A 244 4.57 -3.78 -20.15
CA ALA A 244 5.02 -2.43 -20.53
C ALA A 244 6.37 -2.04 -19.89
N ALA A 245 6.85 -2.78 -18.89
CA ALA A 245 8.19 -2.59 -18.35
C ALA A 245 9.28 -3.22 -19.24
N GLU A 246 8.96 -4.34 -19.92
CA GLU A 246 9.90 -5.08 -20.79
C GLU A 246 10.17 -4.38 -22.12
N GLU A 247 9.26 -3.52 -22.59
CA GLU A 247 9.39 -2.76 -23.84
C GLU A 247 9.99 -1.35 -23.64
N GLN A 248 11.19 -1.23 -23.04
CA GLN A 248 11.98 0.00 -23.25
C GLN A 248 12.64 -0.03 -24.64
N PRO A 249 12.56 1.03 -25.45
CA PRO A 249 13.12 1.03 -26.79
C PRO A 249 14.64 0.93 -26.72
N GLU A 250 15.21 -0.02 -27.46
CA GLU A 250 16.63 -0.03 -27.84
C GLU A 250 17.00 1.40 -28.29
N SER A 251 17.78 2.08 -27.47
CA SER A 251 18.42 3.33 -27.85
C SER A 251 19.31 3.03 -29.06
N ASP A 252 18.95 3.56 -30.24
CA ASP A 252 19.75 3.61 -31.47
C ASP A 252 21.14 4.25 -31.23
N VAL A 253 22.04 3.52 -30.59
CA VAL A 253 23.47 3.84 -30.50
C VAL A 253 24.20 2.66 -31.13
N GLU A 254 24.86 2.98 -32.25
CA GLU A 254 25.58 2.07 -33.12
C GLU A 254 26.35 0.96 -32.37
N ALA A 255 26.09 -0.26 -32.83
CA ALA A 255 26.65 -1.52 -32.36
C ALA A 255 28.15 -1.48 -32.02
N VAL A 256 28.46 -1.83 -30.78
CA VAL A 256 29.67 -2.57 -30.42
C VAL A 256 29.20 -3.84 -29.71
N GLU A 257 29.36 -4.97 -30.39
CA GLU A 257 29.08 -6.31 -29.87
C GLU A 257 29.84 -6.55 -28.55
N VAL A 258 29.11 -6.56 -27.45
CA VAL A 258 29.45 -7.34 -26.25
C VAL A 258 28.18 -8.08 -25.86
N HIS A 259 28.16 -9.40 -26.10
CA HIS A 259 27.25 -10.27 -25.40
C HIS A 259 27.54 -10.15 -23.90
N SER A 260 26.67 -9.48 -23.15
CA SER A 260 26.56 -9.57 -21.71
C SER A 260 25.11 -9.91 -21.34
N ALA A 261 24.98 -10.74 -20.31
CA ALA A 261 23.75 -11.35 -19.82
C ALA A 261 22.59 -10.36 -19.68
N ASP A 262 21.38 -10.90 -19.85
CA ASP A 262 20.08 -10.30 -19.54
C ASP A 262 20.20 -9.23 -18.43
N GLU A 263 20.11 -7.94 -18.79
CA GLU A 263 19.86 -6.88 -17.81
C GLU A 263 18.43 -7.08 -17.32
N GLU A 264 18.27 -7.95 -16.32
CA GLU A 264 17.04 -8.17 -15.59
C GLU A 264 16.55 -6.79 -15.10
N ILE A 265 15.39 -6.37 -15.60
CA ILE A 265 14.81 -5.08 -15.23
C ILE A 265 14.45 -5.18 -13.75
N LEU A 266 15.28 -4.59 -12.89
CA LEU A 266 15.04 -4.56 -11.46
C LEU A 266 13.76 -3.75 -11.20
N ARG A 267 12.66 -4.45 -10.90
CA ARG A 267 11.39 -3.83 -10.58
C ARG A 267 11.40 -3.29 -9.16
N ASP A 268 10.65 -2.23 -8.94
CA ASP A 268 10.44 -1.64 -7.62
C ASP A 268 9.24 -2.35 -6.95
N PRO A 269 9.46 -3.16 -5.89
CA PRO A 269 8.38 -3.90 -5.26
C PRO A 269 7.35 -2.99 -4.60
N GLU A 270 7.73 -1.82 -4.09
CA GLU A 270 6.79 -0.84 -3.52
C GLU A 270 5.86 -0.26 -4.60
N ALA A 271 6.43 0.04 -5.78
CA ALA A 271 5.68 0.53 -6.92
C ALA A 271 4.70 -0.54 -7.45
N ASP A 272 5.18 -1.77 -7.67
CA ASP A 272 4.36 -2.86 -8.20
C ASP A 272 3.27 -3.28 -7.21
N ALA A 273 3.56 -3.34 -5.91
CA ALA A 273 2.56 -3.57 -4.87
C ALA A 273 1.41 -2.56 -4.95
N TYR A 274 1.73 -1.27 -5.06
CA TYR A 274 0.71 -0.23 -5.18
C TYR A 274 -0.04 -0.30 -6.52
N ALA A 275 0.64 -0.60 -7.63
CA ALA A 275 0.01 -0.70 -8.93
C ALA A 275 -1.02 -1.83 -9.00
N VAL A 276 -0.66 -3.03 -8.51
CA VAL A 276 -1.58 -4.16 -8.46
C VAL A 276 -2.72 -3.89 -7.48
N ALA A 277 -2.46 -3.22 -6.35
CA ALA A 277 -3.51 -2.73 -5.45
C ALA A 277 -4.48 -1.75 -6.15
N LEU A 278 -4.00 -0.86 -7.02
CA LEU A 278 -4.84 0.05 -7.80
C LEU A 278 -5.67 -0.69 -8.86
N LEU A 279 -5.09 -1.68 -9.56
CA LEU A 279 -5.84 -2.56 -10.46
C LEU A 279 -6.94 -3.33 -9.72
N ALA A 280 -6.63 -3.85 -8.54
CA ALA A 280 -7.60 -4.51 -7.67
C ALA A 280 -8.69 -3.54 -7.17
N ALA A 281 -8.36 -2.28 -6.91
CA ALA A 281 -9.36 -1.27 -6.57
C ALA A 281 -10.34 -0.98 -7.72
N LEU A 282 -9.87 -1.07 -8.98
CA LEU A 282 -10.70 -0.90 -10.17
C LEU A 282 -11.60 -2.12 -10.40
N HIS A 283 -11.01 -3.32 -10.41
CA HIS A 283 -11.65 -4.53 -10.93
C HIS A 283 -12.06 -5.55 -9.88
N GLY A 284 -11.70 -5.34 -8.61
CA GLY A 284 -11.92 -6.34 -7.56
C GLY A 284 -11.00 -7.54 -7.73
N SER A 285 -11.44 -8.71 -7.23
CA SER A 285 -10.63 -9.94 -7.29
C SER A 285 -10.35 -10.43 -8.71
N ASP A 286 -11.11 -10.00 -9.71
CA ASP A 286 -10.89 -10.34 -11.11
C ASP A 286 -9.52 -9.83 -11.63
N ALA A 287 -8.95 -8.77 -11.06
CA ALA A 287 -7.62 -8.27 -11.44
C ALA A 287 -6.47 -9.22 -11.09
N ILE A 288 -6.68 -10.07 -10.09
CA ILE A 288 -5.64 -10.91 -9.49
C ILE A 288 -6.07 -12.40 -9.45
N GLY A 289 -7.08 -12.77 -10.23
CA GLY A 289 -7.70 -14.10 -10.16
C GLY A 289 -6.81 -15.26 -10.60
N GLU A 290 -5.74 -14.98 -11.35
CA GLU A 290 -4.79 -15.98 -11.85
C GLU A 290 -3.45 -15.99 -11.09
N ARG A 291 -3.32 -15.20 -10.03
CA ARG A 291 -2.05 -15.13 -9.29
C ARG A 291 -1.69 -16.45 -8.59
N PRO A 292 -0.39 -16.74 -8.41
CA PRO A 292 0.05 -17.77 -7.48
C PRO A 292 -0.43 -17.46 -6.05
N ALA A 293 -0.75 -18.50 -5.29
CA ALA A 293 -1.03 -18.34 -3.86
C ALA A 293 0.25 -17.84 -3.16
N THR A 294 0.13 -16.80 -2.33
CA THR A 294 1.25 -16.29 -1.55
C THR A 294 1.25 -16.92 -0.16
N ALA A 295 2.41 -16.94 0.50
CA ALA A 295 2.51 -17.37 1.89
C ALA A 295 1.71 -16.48 2.87
N LEU A 296 1.25 -15.30 2.42
CA LEU A 296 0.48 -14.34 3.22
C LEU A 296 -1.04 -14.48 3.03
N ASP A 297 -1.51 -15.35 2.14
CA ASP A 297 -2.94 -15.47 1.80
C ASP A 297 -3.82 -15.73 3.02
N ASP A 298 -3.39 -16.59 3.95
CA ASP A 298 -4.13 -16.89 5.18
C ASP A 298 -4.21 -15.67 6.11
N VAL A 299 -3.10 -14.92 6.26
CA VAL A 299 -3.04 -13.69 7.05
C VAL A 299 -3.98 -12.63 6.46
N ILE A 300 -3.99 -12.51 5.13
CA ILE A 300 -4.83 -11.55 4.41
C ILE A 300 -6.31 -11.92 4.52
N SER A 301 -6.66 -13.20 4.42
CA SER A 301 -8.02 -13.69 4.61
C SER A 301 -8.53 -13.37 6.02
N GLU A 302 -7.75 -13.69 7.06
CA GLU A 302 -8.13 -13.40 8.44
C GLU A 302 -8.23 -11.90 8.71
N LEU A 303 -7.31 -11.08 8.17
CA LEU A 303 -7.38 -9.62 8.25
C LEU A 303 -8.68 -9.09 7.63
N HIS A 304 -9.02 -9.58 6.44
CA HIS A 304 -10.24 -9.18 5.73
C HIS A 304 -11.50 -9.57 6.50
N ASP A 305 -11.59 -10.79 6.99
CA ASP A 305 -12.74 -11.27 7.78
C ASP A 305 -12.96 -10.40 9.03
N ARG A 306 -11.88 -10.07 9.75
CA ARG A 306 -11.93 -9.16 10.91
C ARG A 306 -12.35 -7.75 10.52
N TRP A 307 -11.80 -7.22 9.43
CA TRP A 307 -12.15 -5.90 8.92
C TRP A 307 -13.65 -5.81 8.57
N MET A 308 -14.18 -6.85 7.93
CA MET A 308 -15.59 -6.94 7.54
C MET A 308 -16.52 -7.11 8.72
N ALA A 309 -16.09 -7.82 9.78
CA ALA A 309 -16.87 -7.94 11.00
C ALA A 309 -17.16 -6.60 11.71
N LEU A 310 -16.35 -5.55 11.47
CA LEU A 310 -16.51 -4.23 12.08
C LEU A 310 -17.26 -3.21 11.20
N LEU A 311 -17.43 -3.50 9.91
CA LEU A 311 -18.09 -2.60 8.96
C LEU A 311 -19.53 -3.00 8.61
N VAL A 312 -19.94 -4.23 8.98
CA VAL A 312 -21.29 -4.77 8.77
C VAL A 312 -22.22 -4.42 9.92
#